data_AF-A0A956YPE9-F1
#
_entry.id   AF-A0A956YPE9-F1
#
_cell.length_a   1.000
_cell.length_b   1.000
_cell.length_c   1.000
_cell.angle_alpha   90.00
_cell.angle_beta   90.00
_cell.angle_gamma   90.00
#
_symmetry.space_group_name_H-M   'P 1'
#
loop_
_entity.id
_entity.type
_entity.pdbx_description
1 polymer ?
#
loop_
_entity_poly.entity_id
_entity_poly.type
_entity_poly.pdbx_seq_one_letter_code
_entity_poly.pdbx_strand_id
1 'polypeptide(L)'
;MNKESRSNTVLLVALVAAGCLVLLCLAIAIFFFFFGFSTPLTLEEQPVETTSLSEAQLEQCREVMAIRPEVELEGEYYLYTPGFLDDSLECHLQVQADGLAEVFDLSVIDPSLTTNQEVAPGRFVRLKIEKIEPGRYHIEGLWFQT
;
A
#
# COMPACT_ATOMS: atom_id res chain seq x y z
N MET A 1 6.02 60.85 -42.91
CA MET A 1 5.34 60.51 -41.64
C MET A 1 5.01 59.03 -41.66
N ASN A 2 5.63 58.18 -40.82
CA ASN A 2 5.18 56.79 -40.54
C ASN A 2 6.03 56.02 -39.50
N LYS A 3 6.89 56.67 -38.70
CA LYS A 3 7.66 56.00 -37.62
C LYS A 3 6.90 55.94 -36.29
N GLU A 4 6.15 56.98 -35.91
CA GLU A 4 5.34 56.99 -34.67
C GLU A 4 4.19 55.98 -34.69
N SER A 5 3.49 55.86 -35.84
CA SER A 5 2.34 54.95 -35.97
C SER A 5 2.74 53.47 -35.80
N ARG A 6 3.91 53.07 -36.30
CA ARG A 6 4.44 51.70 -36.11
C ARG A 6 4.84 51.42 -34.66
N SER A 7 5.41 52.40 -33.96
CA SER A 7 5.81 52.24 -32.56
C SER A 7 4.61 52.05 -31.63
N ASN A 8 3.54 52.84 -31.81
CA ASN A 8 2.31 52.68 -31.04
C ASN A 8 1.59 51.37 -31.35
N THR A 9 1.60 50.93 -32.62
CA THR A 9 1.01 49.64 -33.01
C THR A 9 1.74 48.46 -32.37
N VAL A 10 3.09 48.49 -32.34
CA VAL A 10 3.89 47.45 -31.68
C VAL A 10 3.67 47.45 -30.17
N LEU A 11 3.58 48.63 -29.54
CA LEU A 11 3.30 48.75 -28.11
C LEU A 11 1.91 48.20 -27.74
N LEU A 12 0.89 48.48 -28.56
CA LEU A 12 -0.46 47.97 -28.38
C LEU A 12 -0.53 46.44 -28.53
N VAL A 13 0.15 45.89 -29.54
CA VAL A 13 0.21 44.43 -29.73
C VAL A 13 0.93 43.75 -28.57
N ALA A 14 2.02 44.32 -28.06
CA ALA A 14 2.74 43.80 -26.91
C ALA A 14 1.88 43.83 -25.62
N LEU A 15 1.11 44.90 -25.40
CA LEU A 15 0.19 45.02 -24.26
C LEU A 15 -0.95 43.99 -24.35
N VAL A 16 -1.51 43.78 -25.54
CA VAL A 16 -2.57 42.78 -25.75
C VAL A 16 -2.02 41.36 -25.55
N ALA A 17 -0.83 41.06 -26.07
CA ALA A 17 -0.19 39.76 -25.89
C ALA A 17 0.13 39.48 -24.41
N ALA A 18 0.66 40.48 -23.68
CA ALA A 18 0.91 40.36 -22.25
C ALA A 18 -0.39 40.17 -21.45
N GLY A 19 -1.45 40.90 -21.79
CA GLY A 19 -2.76 40.74 -21.17
C GLY A 19 -3.36 39.35 -21.38
N CYS A 20 -3.28 38.82 -22.61
CA CYS A 20 -3.72 37.46 -22.91
C CYS A 20 -2.91 36.40 -22.14
N LEU A 21 -1.59 36.58 -22.00
CA LEU A 21 -0.74 35.66 -21.25
C LEU A 21 -1.11 35.62 -19.77
N VAL A 22 -1.38 36.78 -19.15
CA VAL A 22 -1.79 36.87 -17.74
C VAL A 22 -3.15 36.20 -17.54
N LEU A 23 -4.11 36.44 -18.42
CA LEU A 23 -5.43 35.79 -18.35
C LEU A 23 -5.33 34.27 -18.51
N LEU A 24 -4.46 33.79 -19.40
CA LEU A 24 -4.22 32.36 -19.60
C LEU A 24 -3.59 31.71 -18.35
N CYS A 25 -2.59 32.36 -17.75
CA CYS A 25 -1.99 31.90 -16.50
C CYS A 25 -3.00 31.87 -15.35
N LEU A 26 -3.88 32.88 -15.26
CA LEU A 26 -4.92 32.93 -14.24
C LEU A 26 -5.95 31.82 -14.43
N ALA A 27 -6.36 31.54 -15.67
CA ALA A 27 -7.28 30.46 -15.99
C ALA A 27 -6.70 29.07 -15.64
N ILE A 28 -5.40 28.86 -15.91
CA ILE A 28 -4.70 27.63 -15.53
C ILE A 28 -4.61 27.50 -14.01
N ALA A 29 -4.27 28.57 -13.28
CA ALA A 29 -4.22 28.57 -11.82
C ALA A 29 -5.58 28.27 -11.19
N ILE A 30 -6.66 28.85 -11.73
CA ILE A 30 -8.05 28.56 -11.34
C ILE A 30 -8.38 27.09 -11.62
N PHE A 31 -8.02 26.56 -12.80
CA PHE A 31 -8.24 25.16 -13.13
C PHE A 31 -7.53 24.22 -12.14
N PHE A 32 -6.27 24.48 -11.78
CA PHE A 32 -5.57 23.72 -10.75
C PHE A 32 -6.18 23.89 -9.35
N PHE A 33 -6.72 25.07 -9.02
CA PHE A 33 -7.40 25.29 -7.74
C PHE A 33 -8.72 24.51 -7.65
N PHE A 34 -9.50 24.45 -8.73
CA PHE A 34 -10.79 23.75 -8.75
C PHE A 34 -10.68 22.24 -9.04
N PHE A 35 -9.68 21.80 -9.81
CA PHE A 35 -9.56 20.40 -10.28
C PHE A 35 -8.25 19.70 -9.86
N GLY A 36 -7.23 20.42 -9.43
CA GLY A 36 -5.90 19.89 -9.06
C GLY A 36 -5.80 19.32 -7.64
N PHE A 37 -6.83 19.50 -6.82
CA PHE A 37 -7.00 18.78 -5.55
C PHE A 37 -8.05 17.66 -5.68
N SER A 38 -7.97 16.89 -6.76
CA SER A 38 -8.46 15.51 -6.71
C SER A 38 -7.40 14.71 -5.96
N THR A 39 -7.41 14.80 -4.63
CA THR A 39 -6.84 13.72 -3.84
C THR A 39 -7.47 12.44 -4.36
N PRO A 40 -6.70 11.39 -4.70
CA PRO A 40 -7.31 10.08 -4.74
C PRO A 40 -7.82 9.86 -3.31
N LEU A 41 -9.13 9.98 -3.12
CA LEU A 41 -9.79 9.25 -2.06
C LEU A 41 -9.65 7.78 -2.43
N THR A 42 -8.46 7.23 -2.21
CA THR A 42 -8.37 5.92 -1.59
C THR A 42 -9.14 6.09 -0.28
N LEU A 43 -10.44 5.83 -0.33
CA LEU A 43 -11.08 5.17 0.78
C LEU A 43 -10.25 3.88 0.95
N GLU A 44 -9.23 3.94 1.80
CA GLU A 44 -8.95 2.76 2.61
C GLU A 44 -10.27 2.51 3.33
N GLU A 45 -11.05 1.56 2.82
CA GLU A 45 -12.01 0.83 3.63
C GLU A 45 -11.20 0.26 4.78
N GLN A 46 -11.04 1.04 5.85
CA GLN A 46 -10.54 0.52 7.10
C GLN A 46 -11.59 -0.49 7.55
N PRO A 47 -11.28 -1.79 7.57
CA PRO A 47 -12.30 -2.77 7.87
C PRO A 47 -12.58 -2.64 9.37
N VAL A 48 -13.80 -2.24 9.70
CA VAL A 48 -14.20 -1.76 11.04
C VAL A 48 -14.45 -2.93 12.02
N GLU A 49 -14.44 -4.18 11.54
CA GLU A 49 -14.63 -5.36 12.38
C GLU A 49 -13.52 -6.38 12.11
N THR A 50 -12.57 -6.49 13.06
CA THR A 50 -11.65 -7.61 13.13
C THR A 50 -12.28 -8.71 13.97
N THR A 51 -12.36 -9.93 13.43
CA THR A 51 -12.76 -11.12 14.19
C THR A 51 -11.56 -12.03 14.35
N SER A 52 -11.47 -12.74 15.47
CA SER A 52 -10.39 -13.69 15.72
C SER A 52 -10.46 -14.88 14.75
N LEU A 53 -9.31 -15.31 14.23
CA LEU A 53 -9.20 -16.55 13.47
C LEU A 53 -9.55 -17.75 14.37
N SER A 54 -10.24 -18.75 13.80
CA SER A 54 -10.45 -20.05 14.46
C SER A 54 -9.15 -20.85 14.55
N GLU A 55 -9.07 -21.83 15.46
CA GLU A 55 -7.87 -22.69 15.61
C GLU A 55 -7.46 -23.35 14.29
N ALA A 56 -8.42 -23.80 13.48
CA ALA A 56 -8.13 -24.42 12.18
C ALA A 56 -7.52 -23.42 11.17
N GLN A 57 -7.98 -22.15 11.20
CA GLN A 57 -7.42 -21.10 10.34
C GLN A 57 -6.04 -20.66 10.81
N LEU A 58 -5.83 -20.59 12.13
CA LEU A 58 -4.50 -20.32 12.69
C LEU A 58 -3.49 -21.40 12.28
N GLU A 59 -3.90 -22.66 12.27
CA GLU A 59 -3.03 -23.75 11.85
C GLU A 59 -2.72 -23.71 10.34
N GLN A 60 -3.70 -23.34 9.51
CA GLN A 60 -3.45 -23.09 8.09
C GLN A 60 -2.45 -21.95 7.88
N CYS A 61 -2.61 -20.84 8.61
CA CYS A 61 -1.68 -19.71 8.57
C CYS A 61 -0.28 -20.10 9.06
N ARG A 62 -0.20 -20.94 10.11
CA ARG A 62 1.07 -21.47 10.59
C ARG A 62 1.80 -22.26 9.51
N GLU A 63 1.11 -23.16 8.83
CA GLU A 63 1.67 -23.99 7.77
C GLU A 63 2.17 -23.14 6.59
N VAL A 64 1.33 -22.25 6.07
CA VAL A 64 1.67 -21.47 4.85
C VAL A 64 2.76 -20.43 5.10
N MET A 65 2.87 -19.91 6.32
CA MET A 65 3.89 -18.93 6.71
C MET A 65 5.08 -19.58 7.40
N ALA A 66 5.21 -20.91 7.35
CA ALA A 66 6.32 -21.67 7.96
C ALA A 66 6.64 -21.22 9.40
N ILE A 67 5.60 -20.98 10.20
CA ILE A 67 5.76 -20.62 11.61
C ILE A 67 5.99 -21.90 12.41
N ARG A 68 6.91 -21.84 13.38
CA ARG A 68 7.23 -22.97 14.25
C ARG A 68 6.04 -23.39 15.12
N PRO A 69 5.81 -24.69 15.36
CA PRO A 69 4.61 -25.17 16.05
C PRO A 69 4.51 -24.74 17.52
N GLU A 70 5.62 -24.38 18.16
CA GLU A 70 5.67 -23.97 19.57
C GLU A 70 5.26 -22.51 19.79
N VAL A 71 5.09 -21.74 18.71
CA VAL A 71 4.78 -20.31 18.77
C VAL A 71 3.28 -20.13 19.00
N GLU A 72 2.92 -19.44 20.08
CA GLU A 72 1.53 -19.03 20.32
C GLU A 72 1.14 -17.94 19.31
N LEU A 73 -0.01 -18.15 18.66
CA LEU A 73 -0.52 -17.28 17.60
C LEU A 73 -1.87 -16.72 18.01
N GLU A 74 -1.98 -15.40 17.94
CA GLU A 74 -3.27 -14.72 17.87
C GLU A 74 -3.43 -14.21 16.45
N GLY A 75 -4.63 -14.28 15.89
CA GLY A 75 -4.85 -13.89 14.50
C GLY A 75 -6.17 -13.18 14.34
N GLU A 76 -6.18 -12.19 13.46
CA GLU A 76 -7.36 -11.40 13.13
C GLU A 76 -7.66 -11.58 11.65
N TYR A 77 -8.93 -11.62 11.27
CA TYR A 77 -9.34 -11.41 9.88
C TYR A 77 -10.26 -10.20 9.80
N TYR A 78 -10.12 -9.45 8.70
CA TYR A 78 -11.04 -8.38 8.36
C TYR A 78 -12.31 -8.98 7.76
N LEU A 79 -13.48 -8.64 8.31
CA LEU A 79 -14.79 -9.23 7.98
C LEU A 79 -15.31 -9.04 6.54
N TYR A 80 -14.47 -8.62 5.60
CA TYR A 80 -14.85 -8.57 4.19
C TYR A 80 -13.67 -8.87 3.26
N THR A 81 -13.51 -10.16 2.92
CA THR A 81 -12.84 -10.54 1.68
C THR A 81 -13.64 -11.68 1.05
N PRO A 82 -14.43 -11.40 -0.01
CA PRO A 82 -14.95 -12.48 -0.86
C PRO A 82 -13.77 -13.31 -1.36
N GLY A 83 -13.78 -14.62 -1.14
CA GLY A 83 -12.72 -15.50 -1.63
C GLY A 83 -11.62 -15.88 -0.63
N PHE A 84 -11.90 -15.89 0.68
CA PHE A 84 -11.04 -16.52 1.71
C PHE A 84 -10.62 -17.98 1.37
N LEU A 85 -11.15 -18.58 0.29
CA LEU A 85 -10.90 -19.95 -0.13
C LEU A 85 -10.59 -20.16 -1.61
N ASP A 86 -10.29 -19.15 -2.43
CA ASP A 86 -10.16 -19.43 -3.87
C ASP A 86 -8.77 -19.37 -4.51
N ASP A 87 -7.78 -18.57 -4.08
CA ASP A 87 -6.41 -18.66 -4.68
C ASP A 87 -5.31 -17.92 -3.88
N SER A 88 -5.66 -17.02 -2.95
CA SER A 88 -4.71 -16.26 -2.13
C SER A 88 -5.15 -16.21 -0.68
N LEU A 89 -4.33 -16.76 0.22
CA LEU A 89 -4.56 -16.69 1.66
C LEU A 89 -3.79 -15.49 2.21
N GLU A 90 -4.49 -14.56 2.86
CA GLU A 90 -3.87 -13.46 3.59
C GLU A 90 -4.06 -13.70 5.09
N CYS A 91 -2.94 -13.89 5.80
CA CYS A 91 -2.89 -14.16 7.23
C CYS A 91 -2.37 -12.94 7.97
N HIS A 92 -3.11 -12.50 8.98
CA HIS A 92 -2.73 -11.39 9.86
C HIS A 92 -2.60 -11.94 11.27
N LEU A 93 -1.36 -12.06 11.75
CA LEU A 93 -1.05 -12.70 13.03
C LEU A 93 -0.31 -11.75 13.96
N GLN A 94 -0.64 -11.83 15.24
CA GLN A 94 0.15 -11.26 16.32
C GLN A 94 0.89 -12.37 17.06
N VAL A 95 2.17 -12.13 17.31
CA VAL A 95 3.08 -13.11 17.92
C VAL A 95 3.91 -12.47 19.01
N GLN A 96 4.06 -13.19 20.13
CA GLN A 96 4.98 -12.85 21.20
C GLN A 96 6.25 -13.72 21.11
N ALA A 97 7.42 -13.12 20.87
CA ALA A 97 8.70 -13.83 20.77
C ALA A 97 9.87 -12.86 21.01
N ASP A 98 11.04 -13.35 21.44
CA ASP A 98 12.22 -12.49 21.66
C ASP A 98 12.87 -12.07 20.32
N GLY A 99 12.60 -12.81 19.24
CA GLY A 99 12.99 -12.45 17.89
C GLY A 99 12.35 -13.30 16.80
N LEU A 100 12.43 -12.83 15.55
CA LEU A 100 11.81 -13.50 14.39
C LEU A 100 12.41 -14.88 14.09
N ALA A 101 13.64 -15.14 14.53
CA ALA A 101 14.27 -16.45 14.42
C ALA A 101 13.60 -17.54 15.27
N GLU A 102 12.83 -17.15 16.29
CA GLU A 102 12.05 -18.07 17.12
C GLU A 102 10.65 -18.29 16.55
N VAL A 103 10.17 -17.36 15.71
CA VAL A 103 8.84 -17.41 15.10
C VAL A 103 8.84 -18.31 13.87
N PHE A 104 9.82 -18.14 12.98
CA PHE A 104 9.84 -18.79 11.66
C PHE A 104 10.80 -19.98 11.59
N ASP A 105 10.47 -20.94 10.73
CA ASP A 105 11.43 -21.90 10.20
C ASP A 105 12.32 -21.21 9.15
N LEU A 106 13.52 -20.83 9.59
CA LEU A 106 14.51 -20.12 8.77
C LEU A 106 15.07 -20.96 7.62
N SER A 107 14.77 -22.26 7.57
CA SER A 107 15.11 -23.10 6.41
C SER A 107 14.13 -22.94 5.24
N VAL A 108 12.94 -22.41 5.51
CA VAL A 108 11.86 -22.22 4.53
C VAL A 108 11.64 -20.74 4.22
N ILE A 109 11.71 -19.88 5.24
CA ILE A 109 11.43 -18.44 5.12
C ILE A 109 12.56 -17.61 5.71
N ASP A 110 12.96 -16.57 4.98
CA ASP A 110 13.80 -15.50 5.52
C ASP A 110 12.92 -14.29 5.91
N PRO A 111 12.70 -14.03 7.21
CA PRO A 111 11.86 -12.92 7.66
C PRO A 111 12.48 -11.54 7.42
N SER A 112 13.75 -11.47 6.97
CA SER A 112 14.37 -10.20 6.57
C SER A 112 14.01 -9.76 5.15
N LEU A 113 13.47 -10.67 4.33
CA LEU A 113 13.06 -10.38 2.97
C LEU A 113 11.63 -9.84 2.94
N THR A 114 11.46 -8.69 2.28
CA THR A 114 10.15 -8.04 2.06
C THR A 114 9.55 -8.35 0.69
N THR A 115 10.22 -9.19 -0.10
CA THR A 115 9.81 -9.61 -1.44
C THR A 115 9.13 -10.98 -1.40
N ASN A 116 8.61 -11.41 -2.54
CA ASN A 116 8.06 -12.75 -2.70
C ASN A 116 9.18 -13.79 -2.52
N GLN A 117 8.92 -14.81 -1.72
CA GLN A 117 9.81 -15.93 -1.43
C GLN A 117 9.13 -17.22 -1.87
N GLU A 118 9.83 -18.07 -2.62
CA GLU A 118 9.31 -19.39 -2.99
C GLU A 118 9.49 -20.34 -1.81
N VAL A 119 8.38 -20.82 -1.25
CA VAL A 119 8.37 -21.74 -0.09
C VAL A 119 8.23 -23.20 -0.50
N ALA A 120 7.68 -23.43 -1.70
CA ALA A 120 7.60 -24.72 -2.37
C ALA A 120 7.43 -24.49 -3.88
N PRO A 121 7.66 -25.49 -4.75
CA PRO A 121 7.57 -25.31 -6.20
C PRO A 121 6.25 -24.65 -6.65
N GLY A 122 6.35 -23.43 -7.20
CA GLY A 122 5.19 -22.64 -7.67
C GLY A 122 4.34 -22.00 -6.56
N ARG A 123 4.73 -22.11 -5.29
CA ARG A 123 4.06 -21.52 -4.12
C ARG A 123 4.93 -20.44 -3.51
N PHE A 124 4.36 -19.25 -3.37
CA PHE A 124 5.09 -18.08 -2.89
C PHE A 124 4.43 -17.48 -1.65
N VAL A 125 5.26 -16.90 -0.79
CA VAL A 125 4.82 -16.09 0.34
C VAL A 125 5.48 -14.72 0.27
N ARG A 126 4.73 -13.67 0.61
CA ARG A 126 5.27 -12.33 0.86
C ARG A 126 4.93 -11.94 2.28
N LEU A 127 5.95 -11.56 3.04
CA LEU A 127 5.80 -11.17 4.43
C LEU A 127 5.91 -9.65 4.58
N LYS A 128 5.07 -9.10 5.47
CA LYS A 128 5.21 -7.77 6.03
C LYS A 128 5.16 -7.91 7.54
N ILE A 129 6.25 -7.53 8.20
CA ILE A 129 6.43 -7.72 9.64
C ILE A 129 6.62 -6.35 10.27
N GLU A 130 5.79 -6.05 11.26
CA GLU A 130 5.87 -4.83 12.06
C GLU A 130 6.14 -5.20 13.52
N LYS A 131 7.14 -4.54 14.11
CA LYS A 131 7.40 -4.67 15.55
C LYS A 131 6.54 -3.65 16.29
N ILE A 132 5.48 -4.11 16.95
CA ILE A 132 4.58 -3.25 17.72
C ILE A 132 5.30 -2.74 18.97
N GLU A 133 5.92 -3.65 19.72
CA GLU A 133 6.66 -3.36 20.95
C GLU A 133 7.76 -4.41 21.18
N PRO A 134 8.67 -4.22 22.16
CA PRO A 134 9.67 -5.24 22.48
C PRO A 134 9.01 -6.60 22.79
N GLY A 135 9.34 -7.61 22.00
CA GLY A 135 8.81 -8.96 22.15
C GLY A 135 7.50 -9.24 21.41
N ARG A 136 6.88 -8.24 20.75
CA ARG A 136 5.59 -8.39 20.06
C ARG A 136 5.67 -7.96 18.61
N TYR A 137 5.17 -8.81 17.72
CA TYR A 137 5.21 -8.63 16.28
C TYR A 137 3.82 -8.79 15.67
N HIS A 138 3.49 -7.91 14.73
CA HIS A 138 2.41 -8.09 13.77
C HIS A 138 2.99 -8.65 12.48
N ILE A 139 2.41 -9.72 11.95
CA ILE A 139 2.90 -10.47 10.80
C ILE A 139 1.76 -10.61 9.81
N GLU A 140 1.92 -9.97 8.67
CA GLU A 140 1.06 -10.13 7.50
C GLU A 140 1.77 -11.07 6.52
N GLY A 141 1.13 -12.19 6.18
CA GLY A 141 1.61 -13.11 5.15
C GLY A 141 0.60 -13.26 4.03
N LEU A 142 1.04 -12.91 2.82
CA LEU A 142 0.26 -13.14 1.60
C LEU A 142 0.82 -14.37 0.88
N TRP A 143 0.02 -15.43 0.82
CA TRP A 143 0.31 -16.65 0.10
C TRP A 143 -0.41 -16.67 -1.25
N PHE A 144 0.27 -17.13 -2.30
CA PHE A 144 -0.30 -17.30 -3.64
C PHE A 144 0.44 -18.37 -4.45
N GLN A 145 -0.23 -18.87 -5.49
CA GLN A 145 0.28 -19.88 -6.42
C GLN A 145 0.24 -19.35 -7.86
N THR A 146 1.20 -19.75 -8.70
CA THR A 146 1.30 -19.37 -10.13
C THR A 146 1.39 -20.56 -11.05
#